data_AF-A0A2H0QWQ1-F1
#
_entry.id   AF-A0A2H0QWQ1-F1
#
_cell.length_a   1.000
_cell.length_b   1.000
_cell.length_c   1.000
_cell.angle_alpha   90.00
_cell.angle_beta   90.00
_cell.angle_gamma   90.00
#
_symmetry.space_group_name_H-M   'P 1'
#
loop_
_entity.id
_entity.type
_entity.pdbx_description
1 polymer ?
#
loop_
_entity_poly.entity_id
_entity_poly.type
_entity_poly.pdbx_seq_one_letter_code
_entity_poly.pdbx_strand_id
1 'polypeptide(L)'
;MDSFGTLLGKINEFIINPIIYVLFAVAFIFFFIGLIQVVKGSKEGGDDFAKGKRNMLYGLIGFVVMFGVYGIINLLLGTFGIDTPEYLQGL
;
A
#
# COMPACT_ATOMS: atom_id res chain seq x y z
N MET A 1 29.86 -6.30 6.38
CA MET A 1 28.39 -6.35 6.56
C MET A 1 28.12 -7.31 7.69
N ASP A 2 27.53 -6.82 8.76
CA ASP A 2 27.34 -7.58 9.99
C ASP A 2 26.29 -8.67 9.75
N SER A 3 26.46 -9.85 10.33
CA SER A 3 25.55 -10.99 10.13
C SER A 3 24.08 -10.63 10.38
N PHE A 4 23.82 -9.69 11.29
CA PHE A 4 22.51 -9.14 11.57
C PHE A 4 21.90 -8.37 10.39
N GLY A 5 22.68 -7.54 9.70
CA GLY A 5 22.23 -6.81 8.52
C GLY A 5 21.84 -7.75 7.37
N THR A 6 22.59 -8.83 7.18
CA THR A 6 22.27 -9.87 6.19
C THR A 6 20.95 -10.59 6.49
N LEU A 7 20.65 -10.85 7.77
CA LEU A 7 19.37 -11.46 8.18
C LEU A 7 18.19 -10.53 7.92
N LEU A 8 18.32 -9.25 8.27
CA LEU A 8 17.29 -8.24 8.00
C LEU A 8 17.04 -8.07 6.50
N GLY A 9 18.10 -8.02 5.68
CA GLY A 9 17.98 -7.95 4.23
C GLY A 9 17.17 -9.11 3.64
N LYS A 10 17.48 -10.34 4.06
CA LYS A 10 16.75 -11.54 3.62
C LYS A 10 15.29 -11.55 4.07
N ILE A 11 15.01 -11.16 5.32
CA ILE A 11 13.63 -11.06 5.82
C ILE A 11 12.85 -10.04 4.97
N ASN A 12 13.46 -8.89 4.67
CA ASN A 12 12.79 -7.89 3.86
C ASN A 12 12.51 -8.40 2.43
N GLU A 13 13.51 -8.99 1.78
CA GLU A 13 13.42 -9.48 0.41
C GLU A 13 12.37 -10.59 0.24
N PHE A 14 12.35 -11.57 1.14
CA PHE A 14 11.52 -12.77 0.98
C PHE A 14 10.17 -12.71 1.70
N ILE A 15 10.00 -11.81 2.67
CA ILE A 15 8.77 -11.75 3.49
C ILE A 15 8.09 -10.40 3.30
N ILE A 16 8.78 -9.30 3.58
CA ILE A 16 8.16 -7.97 3.64
C ILE A 16 7.75 -7.49 2.24
N ASN A 17 8.65 -7.51 1.26
CA ASN A 17 8.37 -7.03 -0.11
C ASN A 17 7.22 -7.80 -0.77
N PRO A 18 7.19 -9.15 -0.76
CA PRO A 18 6.06 -9.92 -1.29
C PRO A 18 4.73 -9.58 -0.62
N ILE A 19 4.72 -9.41 0.72
CA ILE A 19 3.50 -9.04 1.45
C ILE A 19 3.01 -7.66 1.03
N ILE A 20 3.91 -6.68 0.86
CA ILE A 20 3.54 -5.33 0.40
C ILE A 20 2.87 -5.41 -0.98
N TYR A 21 3.45 -6.14 -1.94
CA TYR A 21 2.84 -6.31 -3.27
C TYR A 21 1.46 -6.96 -3.20
N VAL A 22 1.29 -7.99 -2.36
CA VAL A 22 -0.02 -8.64 -2.18
C VAL A 22 -1.03 -7.69 -1.56
N LEU A 23 -0.64 -6.95 -0.51
CA LEU A 23 -1.52 -5.96 0.12
C LEU A 23 -1.91 -4.85 -0.86
N PHE A 24 -0.96 -4.39 -1.69
CA PHE A 24 -1.23 -3.38 -2.71
C PHE A 24 -2.24 -3.91 -3.74
N ALA A 25 -2.05 -5.13 -4.23
CA ALA A 25 -2.98 -5.77 -5.15
C ALA A 25 -4.38 -5.91 -4.54
N VAL A 26 -4.47 -6.31 -3.26
CA VAL A 26 -5.75 -6.39 -2.55
C VAL A 26 -6.40 -5.01 -2.43
N ALA A 27 -5.67 -3.99 -1.96
CA ALA A 27 -6.19 -2.62 -1.85
C ALA A 27 -6.69 -2.09 -3.21
N PHE A 28 -5.96 -2.37 -4.28
CA PHE A 28 -6.32 -2.03 -5.66
C PHE A 28 -7.59 -2.72 -6.11
N ILE A 29 -7.73 -4.03 -5.88
CA ILE A 29 -8.96 -4.77 -6.20
C ILE A 29 -10.16 -4.19 -5.44
N PHE A 30 -10.05 -3.97 -4.13
CA PHE A 30 -11.13 -3.38 -3.32
C PHE A 30 -11.51 -1.98 -3.79
N PHE A 31 -10.51 -1.17 -4.17
CA PHE A 31 -10.74 0.15 -4.74
C PHE A 31 -11.52 0.09 -6.06
N PHE A 32 -11.13 -0.79 -6.99
CA PHE A 32 -11.80 -0.96 -8.29
C PHE A 32 -13.21 -1.55 -8.16
N ILE A 33 -13.42 -2.53 -7.27
CA ILE A 33 -14.75 -3.06 -6.98
C ILE A 33 -15.66 -1.93 -6.46
N GLY A 34 -15.14 -1.12 -5.54
CA GLY A 34 -15.84 0.05 -5.04
C GLY A 34 -16.16 1.06 -6.14
N LEU A 35 -15.20 1.36 -7.02
CA LEU A 35 -15.38 2.26 -8.17
C LEU A 35 -16.52 1.79 -9.07
N ILE A 36 -16.50 0.52 -9.46
CA ILE A 36 -17.54 -0.07 -10.32
C ILE A 36 -18.91 0.00 -9.65
N GLN A 37 -19.00 -0.28 -8.35
CA GLN A 37 -20.25 -0.18 -7.59
C GLN A 37 -20.78 1.25 -7.51
N VAL A 38 -19.90 2.23 -7.28
CA VAL A 38 -20.27 3.65 -7.28
C VAL A 38 -20.76 4.10 -8.65
N VAL A 39 -20.05 3.72 -9.72
CA VAL A 39 -20.43 4.10 -11.09
C VAL A 39 -21.78 3.47 -11.46
N LYS A 40 -21.99 2.18 -11.16
CA LYS A 40 -23.26 1.48 -11.44
C LYS A 40 -24.43 2.01 -10.60
N GLY A 41 -24.21 2.23 -9.31
CA GLY A 41 -25.22 2.73 -8.37
C GLY A 41 -25.47 4.24 -8.44
N SER A 42 -24.67 4.99 -9.21
CA SER A 42 -24.73 6.46 -9.27
C SER A 42 -26.06 7.04 -9.72
N LYS A 43 -26.84 6.30 -10.52
CA LYS A 43 -28.14 6.77 -11.04
C LYS A 43 -29.28 6.63 -10.03
N GLU A 44 -29.20 5.67 -9.12
CA GLU A 44 -30.29 5.34 -8.19
C GLU A 44 -29.99 5.76 -6.75
N GLY A 45 -28.72 6.08 -6.44
CA GLY A 45 -28.31 6.49 -5.08
C GLY A 45 -28.58 5.44 -4.00
N GLY A 46 -28.86 4.20 -4.41
CA GLY A 46 -29.28 3.11 -3.54
C GLY A 46 -28.15 2.46 -2.76
N ASP A 47 -28.46 1.31 -2.15
CA ASP A 47 -27.59 0.60 -1.21
C ASP A 47 -26.21 0.21 -1.82
N ASP A 48 -26.17 -0.04 -3.13
CA ASP A 48 -24.94 -0.35 -3.88
C ASP A 48 -24.00 0.86 -4.03
N PHE A 49 -24.54 2.07 -4.08
CA PHE A 49 -23.74 3.30 -4.10
C PHE A 49 -23.05 3.53 -2.76
N ALA A 50 -23.78 3.31 -1.65
CA ALA A 50 -23.23 3.42 -0.30
C ALA A 50 -22.17 2.34 -0.03
N LYS A 51 -22.42 1.09 -0.46
CA LYS A 51 -21.44 -0.02 -0.39
C LYS A 51 -20.19 0.28 -1.23
N GLY A 52 -20.37 0.78 -2.45
CA GLY A 52 -19.27 1.14 -3.34
C GLY A 52 -18.35 2.18 -2.72
N LYS A 53 -18.91 3.26 -2.17
CA LYS A 53 -18.12 4.30 -1.48
C LYS A 53 -17.30 3.74 -0.32
N ARG A 54 -17.90 2.86 0.49
CA ARG A 54 -17.21 2.22 1.60
C ARG A 54 -16.06 1.33 1.13
N ASN A 55 -16.25 0.56 0.07
CA ASN A 55 -15.20 -0.28 -0.52
C ASN A 55 -14.07 0.56 -1.12
N MET A 56 -14.37 1.67 -1.80
CA MET A 56 -13.35 2.62 -2.27
C MET A 56 -12.56 3.21 -1.10
N LEU A 57 -13.23 3.56 0.00
CA LEU A 57 -12.58 4.11 1.18
C LEU A 57 -11.60 3.11 1.80
N TYR A 58 -11.97 1.82 1.91
CA TYR A 58 -11.05 0.79 2.39
C TYR A 58 -9.81 0.64 1.52
N GLY A 59 -9.97 0.66 0.19
CA GLY A 59 -8.84 0.64 -0.74
C GLY A 59 -7.95 1.89 -0.59
N LEU A 60 -8.58 3.07 -0.48
CA LEU A 60 -7.87 4.35 -0.32
C LEU A 60 -7.09 4.41 0.99
N ILE A 61 -7.67 3.94 2.10
CA ILE A 61 -6.96 3.85 3.39
C ILE A 61 -5.73 2.94 3.24
N GLY A 62 -5.86 1.80 2.56
CA GLY A 62 -4.75 0.91 2.26
C GLY A 62 -3.60 1.63 1.54
N PHE A 63 -3.93 2.38 0.48
CA PHE A 63 -2.93 3.16 -0.26
C PHE A 63 -2.29 4.27 0.58
N VAL A 64 -3.09 5.01 1.36
CA VAL A 64 -2.57 6.08 2.23
C VAL A 64 -1.57 5.51 3.23
N VAL A 65 -1.83 4.34 3.81
CA VAL A 65 -0.90 3.69 4.73
C VAL A 65 0.39 3.29 4.01
N MET A 66 0.31 2.69 2.81
CA MET A 66 1.50 2.29 2.05
C MET A 66 2.37 3.49 1.66
N PHE A 67 1.77 4.51 1.07
CA PHE A 67 2.48 5.74 0.71
C PHE A 67 2.96 6.50 1.94
N GLY A 68 2.20 6.46 3.05
CA GLY A 68 2.56 7.08 4.32
C GLY A 68 3.82 6.45 4.93
N VAL A 69 3.87 5.11 5.02
CA VAL A 69 5.05 4.40 5.52
C VAL A 69 6.27 4.67 4.64
N TYR A 70 6.13 4.56 3.32
CA TYR A 70 7.21 4.86 2.38
C TYR A 70 7.69 6.31 2.49
N GLY A 71 6.77 7.27 2.57
CA GLY A 71 7.08 8.68 2.71
C GLY A 71 7.82 8.99 4.01
N ILE A 72 7.38 8.42 5.13
CA ILE A 72 8.05 8.58 6.43
C ILE A 72 9.47 8.00 6.37
N ILE A 73 9.64 6.80 5.82
CA ILE A 73 10.96 6.16 5.71
C ILE A 73 11.91 7.02 4.88
N ASN A 74 11.48 7.47 3.69
CA ASN A 74 12.32 8.31 2.83
C ASN A 74 12.62 9.66 3.46
N LEU A 75 11.66 10.25 4.18
CA LEU A 75 11.88 11.50 4.91
C LEU A 75 12.95 11.33 6.00
N LEU A 76 12.90 10.23 6.76
CA LEU A 76 13.92 9.92 7.77
C LEU A 76 15.29 9.68 7.12
N LEU A 77 15.36 8.83 6.08
CA LEU A 77 16.61 8.55 5.37
C LEU A 77 17.23 9.81 4.79
N GLY A 78 16.44 10.67 4.15
CA GLY A 78 16.90 11.96 3.64
C GLY A 78 17.34 12.93 4.75
N THR A 79 16.66 12.93 5.90
CA THR A 79 17.03 13.77 7.05
C THR A 79 18.38 13.35 7.65
N PHE A 80 18.68 12.05 7.67
CA PHE A 80 19.93 11.51 8.20
C PHE A 80 21.03 11.32 7.14
N GLY A 81 20.78 11.66 5.87
CA GLY A 81 21.75 11.51 4.78
C GLY A 81 22.10 10.04 4.48
N ILE A 82 21.15 9.13 4.69
CA ILE A 82 21.32 7.69 4.45
C ILE A 82 20.75 7.37 3.07
N ASP A 83 21.55 6.71 2.23
CA ASP A 83 21.11 6.27 0.91
C ASP A 83 19.94 5.30 1.00
N THR A 84 18.96 5.43 0.10
CA THR A 84 17.77 4.58 0.08
C THR A 84 18.16 3.13 -0.17
N PRO A 85 17.97 2.23 0.81
CA PRO A 85 18.29 0.82 0.66
C PRO A 85 17.56 0.20 -0.53
N GLU A 86 18.23 -0.67 -1.28
CA GLU A 86 17.70 -1.34 -2.47
C GLU A 86 16.39 -2.08 -2.19
N TYR A 87 16.23 -2.60 -0.98
CA TYR A 87 15.03 -3.30 -0.56
C TYR A 87 13.78 -2.40 -0.41
N LEU A 88 13.95 -1.08 -0.32
CA LEU A 88 12.88 -0.07 -0.32
C LEU A 88 12.58 0.50 -1.72
N GLN A 89 13.39 0.16 -2.74
CA GLN A 89 13.21 0.65 -4.12
C GLN A 89 12.07 -0.07 -4.87
N GLY A 90 11.54 -1.17 -4.31
CA GLY A 90 10.42 -1.93 -4.88
C GLY A 90 9.02 -1.43 -4.51
N LEU A 91 8.91 -0.26 -3.87
CA LEU A 91 7.66 0.40 -3.52
C LEU A 91 7.36 1.55 -4.48
#